data_AF-A0A3S2WYN8-F1
#
_entry.id   AF-A0A3S2WYN8-F1
#
_cell.length_a   1.000
_cell.length_b   1.000
_cell.length_c   1.000
_cell.angle_alpha   90.00
_cell.angle_beta   90.00
_cell.angle_gamma   90.00
#
_symmetry.space_group_name_H-M   'P 1'
#
loop_
_entity.id
_entity.type
_entity.pdbx_description
1 polymer ?
#
loop_
_entity_poly.entity_id
_entity_poly.type
_entity_poly.pdbx_seq_one_letter_code
_entity_poly.pdbx_strand_id
1 'polypeptide(L)'
;MADKNQKNIIALNQELMRIANIVANNEKEAALLIEETKKEAVNAIIPIKSERRLLKLLAKQVEKVPSAGQYYQVQNSFLNGLRKVDKQGRLLLILHYYKDYSIQKSARIIGYSEKEAKQMLMDALLQWTSGQTGADLQQLKQQLHSMLAYIDVEEPPEVKRPFQIKKLAPIITLLLFFFIGGAGSQALKAEAEVNPGIDILALYKESIKQEEALDDVRAAIETAGYQDVYFSVDSNAEYAYLDIEGKENEAKQEEIISFIEEEMQKRNLDFFLETNFYIPEESPQMEEVEMDEETEVSNEITEKIVNQLSEKIMGEFEINSDMFYPLWVNWSTVAWSIEIPEEIGKKQEAENITQAILNEYKDDRKLFVEEYRYKDHEQTYTWGNVIEYINSALASSENYTFKALFADPDDGVMKFDVRLYLLKTDKDAEVIAREVKRSITRFLETNEIKEITEDNPYEIIVRDNKNQEIDTD
;
A
#
# COMPACT_ATOMS: atom_id res chain seq x y z
N MET A 1 2.93 -27.43 23.42
CA MET A 1 3.49 -26.55 22.37
C MET A 1 3.78 -27.29 21.04
N ALA A 2 4.30 -28.52 21.04
CA ALA A 2 4.57 -29.29 19.80
C ALA A 2 3.32 -29.58 18.92
N ASP A 3 2.18 -29.92 19.53
CA ASP A 3 0.93 -30.27 18.82
C ASP A 3 0.26 -29.06 18.12
N LYS A 4 0.34 -27.85 18.69
CA LYS A 4 -0.16 -26.61 18.08
C LYS A 4 0.65 -26.22 16.84
N ASN A 5 1.97 -26.40 16.89
CA ASN A 5 2.86 -26.12 15.77
C ASN A 5 2.61 -27.07 14.58
N GLN A 6 2.32 -28.34 14.85
CA GLN A 6 2.04 -29.32 13.80
C GLN A 6 0.70 -29.04 13.10
N LYS A 7 -0.34 -28.66 13.85
CA LYS A 7 -1.65 -28.26 13.28
C LYS A 7 -1.55 -27.03 12.37
N ASN A 8 -0.76 -26.02 12.74
CA ASN A 8 -0.56 -24.83 11.92
C ASN A 8 0.15 -25.15 10.60
N ILE A 9 1.16 -26.02 10.62
CA ILE A 9 1.88 -26.45 9.41
C ILE A 9 0.95 -27.24 8.45
N ILE A 10 0.06 -28.05 9.00
CA ILE A 10 -0.94 -28.81 8.21
C ILE A 10 -1.90 -27.84 7.52
N ALA A 11 -2.46 -26.87 8.26
CA ALA A 11 -3.37 -25.87 7.70
C ALA A 11 -2.72 -25.04 6.59
N LEU A 12 -1.47 -24.59 6.80
CA LEU A 12 -0.67 -23.87 5.80
C LEU A 12 -0.42 -24.67 4.53
N ASN A 13 -0.10 -25.96 4.66
CA ASN A 13 0.09 -26.82 3.51
C ASN A 13 -1.21 -27.05 2.73
N GLN A 14 -2.34 -27.21 3.42
CA GLN A 14 -3.65 -27.33 2.78
C GLN A 14 -4.00 -26.06 2.00
N GLU A 15 -3.73 -24.90 2.58
CA GLU A 15 -3.99 -23.62 1.92
C GLU A 15 -3.11 -23.42 0.69
N LEU A 16 -1.81 -23.73 0.78
CA LEU A 16 -0.91 -23.70 -0.37
C LEU A 16 -1.41 -24.61 -1.51
N MET A 17 -1.91 -25.80 -1.17
CA MET A 17 -2.47 -26.74 -2.14
C MET A 17 -3.75 -26.21 -2.81
N ARG A 18 -4.64 -25.55 -2.06
CA ARG A 18 -5.86 -24.93 -2.63
C ARG A 18 -5.50 -23.84 -3.63
N ILE A 19 -4.59 -22.94 -3.25
CA ILE A 19 -4.18 -21.81 -4.09
C ILE A 19 -3.49 -22.32 -5.36
N ALA A 20 -2.55 -23.25 -5.23
CA ALA A 20 -1.84 -23.82 -6.38
C ALA A 20 -2.79 -24.49 -7.39
N ASN A 21 -3.85 -25.17 -6.93
CA ASN A 21 -4.83 -25.82 -7.80
C ASN A 21 -5.69 -24.84 -8.61
N ILE A 22 -5.92 -23.62 -8.11
CA ILE A 22 -6.66 -22.59 -8.87
C ILE A 22 -5.74 -21.83 -9.81
N VAL A 23 -4.52 -21.53 -9.38
CA VAL A 23 -3.54 -20.81 -10.20
C VAL A 23 -3.11 -21.67 -11.39
N ALA A 24 -2.87 -22.97 -11.18
CA ALA A 24 -2.46 -23.90 -12.21
C ALA A 24 -3.56 -24.15 -13.27
N ASN A 25 -3.14 -24.56 -14.47
CA ASN A 25 -4.07 -24.95 -15.53
C ASN A 25 -4.57 -26.40 -15.37
N ASN A 26 -3.82 -27.24 -14.65
CA ASN A 26 -4.17 -28.63 -14.35
C ASN A 26 -3.48 -29.13 -13.07
N GLU A 27 -3.91 -30.30 -12.58
CA GLU A 27 -3.40 -30.94 -11.35
C GLU A 27 -1.90 -31.23 -11.39
N LYS A 28 -1.34 -31.58 -12.56
CA LYS A 28 0.10 -31.85 -12.70
C LYS A 28 0.93 -30.60 -12.48
N GLU A 29 0.47 -29.48 -13.04
CA GLU A 29 1.09 -28.17 -12.86
C GLU A 29 0.93 -27.67 -11.41
N ALA A 30 -0.23 -27.89 -10.79
CA ALA A 30 -0.45 -27.57 -9.38
C ALA A 30 0.53 -28.34 -8.48
N ALA A 31 0.66 -29.65 -8.70
CA ALA A 31 1.60 -30.50 -7.97
C ALA A 31 3.06 -30.02 -8.12
N LEU A 32 3.45 -29.65 -9.34
CA LEU A 32 4.80 -29.12 -9.61
C LEU A 32 5.05 -27.79 -8.88
N LEU A 33 4.07 -26.87 -8.89
CA LEU A 33 4.15 -25.61 -8.15
C LEU A 33 4.33 -25.85 -6.65
N ILE A 34 3.57 -26.78 -6.08
CA ILE A 34 3.67 -27.14 -4.65
C ILE A 34 5.04 -27.73 -4.33
N GLU A 35 5.52 -28.67 -5.16
CA GLU A 35 6.81 -29.35 -4.94
C GLU A 35 7.98 -28.37 -4.98
N GLU A 36 8.07 -27.53 -6.01
CA GLU A 36 9.17 -26.55 -6.14
C GLU A 36 9.09 -25.47 -5.06
N THR A 37 7.89 -25.04 -4.66
CA THR A 37 7.70 -24.09 -3.54
C THR A 37 8.22 -24.68 -2.23
N LYS A 38 7.89 -25.94 -1.92
CA LYS A 38 8.37 -26.63 -0.71
C LYS A 38 9.88 -26.82 -0.73
N LYS A 39 10.45 -27.18 -1.88
CA LYS A 39 11.89 -27.37 -2.05
C LYS A 39 12.66 -26.07 -1.83
N GLU A 40 12.18 -24.95 -2.37
CA GLU A 40 12.79 -23.64 -2.16
C GLU A 40 12.66 -23.18 -0.70
N ALA A 41 11.52 -23.44 -0.05
CA ALA A 41 11.32 -23.13 1.37
C ALA A 41 12.31 -23.87 2.28
N VAL A 42 12.58 -25.15 1.99
CA VAL A 42 13.57 -25.97 2.73
C VAL A 42 14.99 -25.43 2.52
N ASN A 43 15.35 -25.07 1.28
CA ASN A 43 16.69 -24.57 0.95
C ASN A 43 16.98 -23.20 1.56
N ALA A 44 15.97 -22.34 1.70
CA ALA A 44 16.10 -21.01 2.26
C ALA A 44 16.01 -20.97 3.81
N ILE A 45 15.91 -22.13 4.48
CA ILE A 45 15.71 -22.24 5.93
C ILE A 45 14.51 -21.38 6.39
N ILE A 46 13.51 -21.21 5.51
CA ILE A 46 12.34 -20.41 5.83
C ILE A 46 11.50 -21.22 6.82
N PRO A 47 11.11 -20.64 7.98
CA PRO A 47 10.15 -21.30 8.85
C PRO A 47 8.88 -21.57 8.04
N ILE A 48 8.53 -22.84 7.86
CA ILE A 48 7.32 -23.32 7.14
C ILE A 48 6.01 -22.80 7.79
N LYS A 49 6.12 -22.02 8.87
CA LYS A 49 5.02 -21.41 9.60
C LYS A 49 4.55 -20.06 9.04
N SER A 50 5.27 -19.46 8.08
CA SER A 50 4.90 -18.16 7.51
C SER A 50 4.13 -18.32 6.19
N GLU A 51 2.80 -18.11 6.24
CA GLU A 51 1.91 -18.14 5.07
C GLU A 51 2.40 -17.21 3.96
N ARG A 52 2.68 -15.96 4.31
CA ARG A 52 3.14 -14.93 3.36
C ARG A 52 4.45 -15.32 2.68
N ARG A 53 5.42 -15.93 3.37
CA ARG A 53 6.68 -16.40 2.74
C ARG A 53 6.44 -17.56 1.77
N LEU A 54 5.55 -18.50 2.12
CA LEU A 54 5.17 -19.59 1.23
C LEU A 54 4.42 -19.07 -0.02
N LEU A 55 3.57 -18.06 0.14
CA LEU A 55 2.87 -17.41 -0.98
C LEU A 55 3.82 -16.65 -1.91
N LYS A 56 4.85 -15.98 -1.38
CA LYS A 56 5.91 -15.34 -2.20
C LYS A 56 6.70 -16.37 -3.01
N LEU A 57 7.08 -17.48 -2.38
CA LEU A 57 7.75 -18.58 -3.09
C LEU A 57 6.84 -19.17 -4.15
N LEU A 58 5.56 -19.38 -3.84
CA LEU A 58 4.57 -19.83 -4.83
C LEU A 58 4.50 -18.86 -6.00
N ALA A 59 4.38 -17.54 -5.76
CA ALA A 59 4.33 -16.52 -6.79
C ALA A 59 5.56 -16.58 -7.72
N LYS A 60 6.75 -16.74 -7.14
CA LYS A 60 8.01 -16.91 -7.88
C LYS A 60 7.99 -18.18 -8.74
N GLN A 61 7.41 -19.28 -8.24
CA GLN A 61 7.27 -20.51 -9.01
C GLN A 61 6.21 -20.41 -10.10
N VAL A 62 5.15 -19.63 -9.89
CA VAL A 62 4.11 -19.36 -10.89
C VAL A 62 4.68 -18.71 -12.16
N GLU A 63 5.69 -17.84 -12.03
CA GLU A 63 6.41 -17.26 -13.18
C GLU A 63 7.29 -18.28 -13.91
N LYS A 64 7.92 -19.19 -13.16
CA LYS A 64 8.95 -20.11 -13.68
C LYS A 64 8.39 -21.37 -14.30
N VAL A 65 7.29 -21.89 -13.76
CA VAL A 65 6.75 -23.19 -14.17
C VAL A 65 6.12 -23.10 -15.56
N PRO A 66 6.68 -23.78 -16.58
CA PRO A 66 6.13 -23.76 -17.92
C PRO A 66 4.75 -24.44 -17.94
N SER A 67 3.83 -23.91 -18.74
CA SER A 67 2.48 -24.47 -18.88
C SER A 67 2.56 -25.93 -19.31
N ALA A 68 2.21 -26.85 -18.40
CA ALA A 68 2.15 -28.26 -18.70
C ALA A 68 0.99 -28.49 -19.68
N GLY A 69 1.33 -28.77 -20.95
CA GLY A 69 0.37 -28.88 -22.04
C GLY A 69 -0.78 -29.87 -21.79
N GLN A 70 -1.89 -29.57 -22.47
CA GLN A 70 -3.23 -30.18 -22.47
C GLN A 70 -4.19 -29.75 -21.35
N TYR A 71 -5.25 -29.08 -21.80
CA TYR A 71 -6.43 -28.74 -21.02
C TYR A 71 -7.34 -29.97 -20.89
N TYR A 72 -7.59 -30.44 -19.68
CA TYR A 72 -8.76 -31.29 -19.44
C TYR A 72 -9.99 -30.39 -19.29
N GLN A 73 -11.03 -30.67 -20.06
CA GLN A 73 -12.32 -30.00 -19.94
C GLN A 73 -12.90 -30.28 -18.56
N VAL A 74 -12.89 -29.27 -17.70
CA VAL A 74 -13.67 -29.29 -16.46
C VAL A 74 -15.07 -28.78 -16.81
N GLN A 75 -16.11 -29.51 -16.42
CA GLN A 75 -17.51 -29.20 -16.75
C GLN A 75 -18.04 -27.91 -16.11
N ASN A 76 -17.22 -27.17 -15.35
CA ASN A 76 -17.61 -25.95 -14.67
C ASN A 76 -17.30 -24.71 -15.54
N SER A 77 -18.35 -24.05 -16.04
CA SER A 77 -18.26 -22.83 -16.87
C SER A 77 -17.53 -21.68 -16.19
N PHE A 78 -17.49 -21.65 -14.86
CA PHE A 78 -16.76 -20.63 -14.09
C PHE A 78 -15.24 -20.84 -14.10
N LEU A 79 -14.76 -22.09 -13.95
CA LEU A 79 -13.33 -22.42 -14.07
C LEU A 79 -12.82 -22.11 -15.48
N ASN A 80 -13.67 -22.23 -16.49
CA ASN A 80 -13.34 -21.84 -17.85
C ASN A 80 -13.18 -20.31 -17.99
N GLY A 81 -13.80 -19.50 -17.14
CA GLY A 81 -13.59 -18.05 -17.06
C GLY A 81 -12.27 -17.68 -16.41
N LEU A 82 -11.99 -18.20 -15.21
CA LEU A 82 -10.70 -18.02 -14.52
C LEU A 82 -9.52 -18.52 -15.36
N ARG A 83 -9.69 -19.60 -16.13
CA ARG A 83 -8.64 -20.13 -17.01
C ARG A 83 -8.27 -19.21 -18.19
N LYS A 84 -9.08 -18.18 -18.49
CA LYS A 84 -8.72 -17.14 -19.46
C LYS A 84 -7.75 -16.12 -18.88
N VAL A 85 -7.78 -15.94 -17.56
CA VAL A 85 -6.84 -15.12 -16.82
C VAL A 85 -5.49 -15.81 -16.82
N ASP A 86 -4.40 -15.07 -16.98
CA ASP A 86 -3.05 -15.59 -16.81
C ASP A 86 -2.80 -16.00 -15.34
N LYS A 87 -1.74 -16.76 -15.09
CA LYS A 87 -1.51 -17.34 -13.75
C LYS A 87 -1.23 -16.28 -12.69
N GLN A 88 -0.53 -15.19 -13.05
CA GLN A 88 -0.26 -14.09 -12.11
C GLN A 88 -1.55 -13.35 -11.79
N GLY A 89 -2.38 -13.06 -12.79
CA GLY A 89 -3.72 -12.51 -12.59
C GLY A 89 -4.61 -13.40 -11.70
N ARG A 90 -4.58 -14.73 -11.85
CA ARG A 90 -5.32 -15.66 -10.97
C ARG A 90 -4.80 -15.62 -9.54
N LEU A 91 -3.48 -15.64 -9.35
CA LEU A 91 -2.88 -15.55 -8.03
C LEU A 91 -3.26 -14.23 -7.35
N LEU A 92 -3.22 -13.13 -8.10
CA LEU A 92 -3.60 -11.81 -7.62
C LEU A 92 -5.07 -11.73 -7.20
N LEU A 93 -5.98 -12.34 -7.99
CA LEU A 93 -7.39 -12.47 -7.61
C LEU A 93 -7.58 -13.25 -6.31
N ILE A 94 -6.83 -14.33 -6.10
CA ILE A 94 -6.93 -15.15 -4.87
C ILE A 94 -6.38 -14.37 -3.66
N LEU A 95 -5.22 -13.73 -3.80
CA LEU A 95 -4.63 -12.94 -2.72
C LEU A 95 -5.57 -11.80 -2.31
N HIS A 96 -6.12 -11.09 -3.29
CA HIS A 96 -6.94 -9.92 -3.00
C HIS A 96 -8.37 -10.26 -2.56
N TYR A 97 -9.03 -11.22 -3.21
CA TYR A 97 -10.48 -11.49 -3.00
C TYR A 97 -10.80 -12.75 -2.21
N TYR A 98 -9.81 -13.56 -1.84
CA TYR A 98 -10.02 -14.73 -0.97
C TYR A 98 -9.18 -14.69 0.29
N LYS A 99 -7.96 -14.15 0.23
CA LYS A 99 -7.14 -13.91 1.41
C LYS A 99 -7.40 -12.54 2.04
N ASP A 100 -8.24 -11.71 1.42
CA ASP A 100 -8.56 -10.34 1.82
C ASP A 100 -7.30 -9.49 2.03
N TYR A 101 -6.25 -9.74 1.24
CA TYR A 101 -5.03 -8.94 1.29
C TYR A 101 -5.25 -7.64 0.52
N SER A 102 -4.71 -6.53 1.04
CA SER A 102 -4.67 -5.26 0.30
C SER A 102 -3.99 -5.46 -1.06
N ILE A 103 -4.33 -4.61 -2.04
CA ILE A 103 -3.72 -4.69 -3.37
C ILE A 103 -2.20 -4.49 -3.29
N GLN A 104 -1.75 -3.63 -2.39
CA GLN A 104 -0.35 -3.36 -2.11
C GLN A 104 0.37 -4.60 -1.54
N LYS A 105 -0.25 -5.28 -0.56
CA LYS A 105 0.26 -6.55 0.00
C LYS A 105 0.34 -7.64 -1.06
N SER A 106 -0.70 -7.75 -1.88
CA SER A 106 -0.76 -8.71 -2.97
C SER A 106 0.34 -8.43 -4.02
N ALA A 107 0.53 -7.16 -4.43
CA ALA A 107 1.57 -6.71 -5.34
C ALA A 107 2.97 -7.13 -4.88
N ARG A 108 3.28 -6.91 -3.59
CA ARG A 108 4.56 -7.33 -3.00
C ARG A 108 4.74 -8.83 -2.91
N ILE A 109 3.65 -9.61 -2.76
CA ILE A 109 3.72 -11.07 -2.79
C ILE A 109 4.08 -11.55 -4.20
N ILE A 110 3.51 -10.93 -5.23
CA ILE A 110 3.75 -11.30 -6.63
C ILE A 110 4.99 -10.65 -7.26
N GLY A 111 5.60 -9.66 -6.60
CA GLY A 111 6.84 -9.02 -7.07
C GLY A 111 6.63 -7.85 -8.03
N TYR A 112 5.49 -7.16 -7.96
CA TYR A 112 5.12 -6.02 -8.82
C TYR A 112 4.90 -4.75 -7.99
N SER A 113 4.97 -3.57 -8.63
CA SER A 113 4.53 -2.32 -7.99
C SER A 113 3.01 -2.32 -7.79
N GLU A 114 2.51 -1.52 -6.84
CA GLU A 114 1.07 -1.41 -6.58
C GLU A 114 0.29 -0.98 -7.83
N LYS A 115 0.85 -0.05 -8.61
CA LYS A 115 0.25 0.42 -9.86
C LYS A 115 0.14 -0.71 -10.90
N GLU A 116 1.19 -1.50 -11.06
CA GLU A 116 1.18 -2.65 -11.98
C GLU A 116 0.21 -3.72 -11.51
N ALA A 117 0.15 -4.01 -10.21
CA ALA A 117 -0.79 -4.95 -9.64
C ALA A 117 -2.24 -4.48 -9.80
N LYS A 118 -2.54 -3.19 -9.59
CA LYS A 118 -3.88 -2.62 -9.86
C LYS A 118 -4.30 -2.83 -11.31
N GLN A 119 -3.39 -2.57 -12.26
CA GLN A 119 -3.65 -2.81 -13.68
C GLN A 119 -3.85 -4.30 -13.99
N MET A 120 -2.99 -5.16 -13.45
CA MET A 120 -3.08 -6.61 -13.63
C MET A 120 -4.36 -7.19 -13.03
N LEU A 121 -4.78 -6.73 -11.85
CA LEU A 121 -6.02 -7.14 -11.20
C LEU A 121 -7.22 -6.73 -12.07
N MET A 122 -7.19 -5.52 -12.63
CA MET A 122 -8.22 -5.04 -13.55
C MET A 122 -8.30 -5.89 -14.81
N ASP A 123 -7.16 -6.15 -15.46
CA ASP A 123 -7.09 -6.98 -16.66
C ASP A 123 -7.57 -8.40 -16.35
N ALA A 124 -7.21 -8.94 -15.18
CA ALA A 124 -7.66 -10.24 -14.71
C ALA A 124 -9.17 -10.30 -14.49
N LEU A 125 -9.76 -9.28 -13.87
CA LEU A 125 -11.22 -9.15 -13.69
C LEU A 125 -11.95 -9.05 -15.03
N LEU A 126 -11.44 -8.24 -15.96
CA LEU A 126 -12.02 -8.09 -17.30
C LEU A 126 -11.94 -9.40 -18.09
N GLN A 127 -10.80 -10.10 -18.03
CA GLN A 127 -10.62 -11.40 -18.69
C GLN A 127 -11.53 -12.46 -18.10
N TRP A 128 -11.66 -12.50 -16.77
CA TRP A 128 -12.52 -13.43 -16.05
C TRP A 128 -14.00 -13.21 -16.38
N THR A 129 -14.43 -11.94 -16.45
CA THR A 129 -15.82 -11.54 -16.72
C THR A 129 -16.18 -11.46 -18.21
N SER A 130 -15.20 -11.54 -19.13
CA SER A 130 -15.37 -11.43 -20.59
C SER A 130 -16.35 -12.42 -21.24
N GLY A 131 -16.89 -13.40 -20.49
CA GLY A 131 -17.92 -14.33 -20.94
C GLY A 131 -19.18 -14.37 -20.06
N GLN A 132 -19.29 -13.50 -19.05
CA GLN A 132 -20.41 -13.44 -18.11
C GLN A 132 -21.01 -12.04 -18.14
N THR A 133 -22.07 -11.86 -18.92
CA THR A 133 -22.84 -10.60 -18.91
C THR A 133 -23.53 -10.43 -17.55
N GLY A 134 -23.06 -9.48 -16.73
CA GLY A 134 -23.79 -9.00 -15.54
C GLY A 134 -23.41 -9.59 -14.18
N ALA A 135 -22.20 -10.15 -14.02
CA ALA A 135 -21.71 -10.56 -12.69
C ALA A 135 -21.20 -9.34 -11.90
N ASP A 136 -21.76 -9.11 -10.71
CA ASP A 136 -21.30 -8.11 -9.74
C ASP A 136 -20.05 -8.61 -8.99
N LEU A 137 -19.18 -7.70 -8.53
CA LEU A 137 -17.94 -8.01 -7.82
C LEU A 137 -18.19 -8.84 -6.56
N GLN A 138 -19.23 -8.54 -5.79
CA GLN A 138 -19.57 -9.32 -4.59
C GLN A 138 -19.95 -10.76 -4.95
N GLN A 139 -20.65 -10.95 -6.06
CA GLN A 139 -20.97 -12.29 -6.58
C GLN A 139 -19.70 -13.05 -7.00
N LEU A 140 -18.73 -12.37 -7.62
CA LEU A 140 -17.43 -12.95 -7.98
C LEU A 140 -16.61 -13.34 -6.74
N LYS A 141 -16.57 -12.48 -5.71
CA LYS A 141 -15.92 -12.77 -4.42
C LYS A 141 -16.52 -14.02 -3.76
N GLN A 142 -17.85 -14.08 -3.65
CA GLN A 142 -18.54 -15.23 -3.06
C GLN A 142 -18.31 -16.52 -3.85
N GLN A 143 -18.30 -16.45 -5.18
CA GLN A 143 -18.03 -17.60 -6.02
C GLN A 143 -16.59 -18.10 -5.84
N LEU A 144 -15.60 -17.21 -5.81
CA LEU A 144 -14.20 -17.56 -5.54
C LEU A 144 -14.04 -18.27 -4.19
N HIS A 145 -14.64 -17.71 -3.13
CA HIS A 145 -14.66 -18.29 -1.78
C HIS A 145 -15.29 -19.68 -1.74
N SER A 146 -16.48 -19.82 -2.35
CA SER A 146 -17.20 -21.11 -2.38
C SER A 146 -16.39 -22.22 -3.03
N MET A 147 -15.55 -21.87 -4.01
CA MET A 147 -14.73 -22.83 -4.74
C MET A 147 -13.46 -23.21 -4.02
N LEU A 148 -12.78 -22.25 -3.40
CA LEU A 148 -11.62 -22.55 -2.55
C LEU A 148 -12.02 -23.42 -1.36
N ALA A 149 -13.24 -23.23 -0.84
CA ALA A 149 -13.81 -24.09 0.19
C ALA A 149 -14.17 -25.51 -0.30
N TYR A 150 -14.45 -25.71 -1.60
CA TYR A 150 -14.87 -27.00 -2.18
C TYR A 150 -13.73 -27.84 -2.77
N ILE A 151 -12.51 -27.29 -2.87
CA ILE A 151 -11.33 -28.09 -3.23
C ILE A 151 -11.01 -29.02 -2.06
N ASP A 152 -11.45 -30.28 -2.20
CA ASP A 152 -11.10 -31.35 -1.28
C ASP A 152 -9.63 -31.70 -1.50
N VAL A 153 -8.79 -31.32 -0.53
CA VAL A 153 -7.34 -31.55 -0.62
C VAL A 153 -7.07 -32.91 0.03
N GLU A 154 -7.15 -33.98 -0.75
CA GLU A 154 -6.58 -35.26 -0.31
C GLU A 154 -5.06 -35.12 -0.24
N GLU A 155 -4.49 -35.39 0.95
CA GLU A 155 -3.04 -35.40 1.11
C GLU A 155 -2.40 -36.36 0.09
N PRO A 156 -1.33 -35.96 -0.64
CA PRO A 156 -0.56 -36.93 -1.39
C PRO A 156 -0.06 -38.00 -0.42
N PRO A 157 -0.17 -39.30 -0.76
CA PRO A 157 0.05 -40.38 0.19
C PRO A 157 1.43 -40.24 0.84
N GLU A 158 1.45 -40.08 2.16
CA GLU A 158 2.68 -40.17 2.95
C GLU A 158 3.44 -41.43 2.54
N VAL A 159 4.70 -41.28 2.13
CA VAL A 159 5.63 -42.40 1.97
C VAL A 159 5.85 -43.01 3.36
N LYS A 160 5.00 -43.97 3.71
CA LYS A 160 5.06 -44.72 4.97
C LYS A 160 6.40 -45.47 5.04
N ARG A 161 7.30 -45.04 5.93
CA ARG A 161 8.22 -45.98 6.59
C ARG A 161 7.50 -46.63 7.77
N PRO A 162 7.76 -47.93 8.04
CA PRO A 162 6.85 -48.75 8.83
C PRO A 162 7.13 -48.58 10.32
N PHE A 163 6.25 -47.93 11.06
CA PHE A 163 6.07 -48.24 12.48
C PHE A 163 4.59 -48.33 12.81
N GLN A 164 4.20 -49.54 13.19
CA GLN A 164 2.85 -49.92 13.59
C GLN A 164 2.58 -49.44 15.01
N ILE A 165 1.50 -48.68 15.24
CA ILE A 165 0.71 -48.79 16.47
C ILE A 165 -0.79 -48.69 16.10
N LYS A 166 -1.57 -49.57 16.71
CA LYS A 166 -2.96 -49.93 16.37
C LYS A 166 -3.99 -48.92 16.89
N LYS A 167 -5.00 -48.68 16.03
CA LYS A 167 -6.45 -48.48 16.28
C LYS A 167 -6.90 -47.69 17.53
N LEU A 168 -7.75 -46.69 17.29
CA LEU A 168 -9.15 -46.63 17.78
C LEU A 168 -9.92 -45.48 17.08
N ALA A 169 -11.07 -45.81 16.49
CA ALA A 169 -12.17 -44.92 16.12
C ALA A 169 -13.47 -45.69 16.48
N PRO A 170 -14.71 -45.13 16.49
CA PRO A 170 -15.19 -43.76 16.19
C PRO A 170 -16.25 -43.25 17.22
N ILE A 171 -17.10 -42.27 16.83
CA ILE A 171 -18.38 -41.72 17.40
C ILE A 171 -18.22 -40.18 17.49
N ILE A 172 -18.89 -39.31 16.73
CA ILE A 172 -20.34 -39.05 16.64
C ILE A 172 -20.72 -38.49 15.26
N THR A 173 -21.66 -39.16 14.60
CA THR A 173 -22.44 -38.68 13.45
C THR A 173 -23.86 -38.39 13.95
N LEU A 174 -24.16 -37.19 14.46
CA LEU A 174 -25.54 -36.74 14.74
C LEU A 174 -25.61 -35.27 15.21
N LEU A 175 -25.56 -34.26 14.32
CA LEU A 175 -25.97 -32.87 14.65
C LEU A 175 -26.00 -31.93 13.41
N LEU A 176 -26.46 -32.41 12.24
CA LEU A 176 -26.59 -31.58 11.02
C LEU A 176 -27.96 -31.73 10.32
N PHE A 177 -29.02 -31.96 11.09
CA PHE A 177 -30.38 -32.10 10.55
C PHE A 177 -31.43 -31.15 11.17
N PHE A 178 -31.04 -30.07 11.86
CA PHE A 178 -31.99 -29.15 12.51
C PHE A 178 -31.90 -27.66 12.16
N PHE A 179 -31.30 -27.28 11.01
CA PHE A 179 -31.43 -25.92 10.48
C PHE A 179 -31.87 -25.91 9.00
N ILE A 180 -32.84 -26.75 8.65
CA ILE A 180 -33.74 -26.46 7.53
C ILE A 180 -35.08 -26.04 8.16
N GLY A 181 -35.27 -24.74 8.28
CA GLY A 181 -36.50 -24.15 8.82
C GLY A 181 -36.39 -22.63 8.85
N GLY A 182 -36.82 -21.96 7.77
CA GLY A 182 -36.94 -20.51 7.75
C GLY A 182 -36.70 -19.82 6.41
N ALA A 183 -37.13 -20.38 5.28
CA ALA A 183 -37.36 -19.57 4.08
C ALA A 183 -38.62 -18.72 4.32
N GLY A 184 -38.45 -17.60 5.01
CA GLY A 184 -39.52 -16.67 5.37
C GLY A 184 -38.98 -15.26 5.48
N SER A 185 -39.22 -14.48 4.42
CA SER A 185 -39.27 -13.01 4.41
C SER A 185 -38.12 -12.24 5.06
N GLN A 186 -37.02 -12.05 4.33
CA GLN A 186 -36.17 -10.85 4.46
C GLN A 186 -36.20 -9.96 3.19
N ALA A 187 -37.11 -10.22 2.26
CA ALA A 187 -37.33 -9.36 1.09
C ALA A 187 -38.13 -8.07 1.38
N LEU A 188 -38.44 -7.76 2.64
CA LEU A 188 -39.24 -6.60 3.04
C LEU A 188 -38.74 -6.03 4.38
N LYS A 189 -37.49 -5.57 4.41
CA LYS A 189 -36.97 -4.59 5.37
C LYS A 189 -35.76 -3.81 4.80
N ALA A 190 -35.74 -3.58 3.49
CA ALA A 190 -34.95 -2.51 2.91
C ALA A 190 -35.71 -1.18 3.13
N GLU A 191 -35.87 -0.77 4.40
CA GLU A 191 -35.78 0.65 4.69
C GLU A 191 -34.32 1.00 4.38
N ALA A 192 -34.11 2.02 3.55
CA ALA A 192 -32.80 2.45 3.10
C ALA A 192 -31.91 2.83 4.30
N GLU A 193 -31.21 1.86 4.88
CA GLU A 193 -30.00 2.14 5.65
C GLU A 193 -29.00 2.71 4.66
N VAL A 194 -28.91 4.03 4.68
CA VAL A 194 -27.89 4.78 3.97
C VAL A 194 -26.55 4.27 4.49
N ASN A 195 -25.80 3.54 3.64
CA ASN A 195 -24.46 3.08 4.00
C ASN A 195 -23.63 4.32 4.42
N PRO A 196 -23.10 4.37 5.65
CA PRO A 196 -22.31 5.49 6.13
C PRO A 196 -20.99 5.68 5.39
N GLY A 197 -20.57 4.68 4.61
CA GLY A 197 -19.27 4.62 3.96
C GLY A 197 -18.16 4.18 4.90
N ILE A 198 -16.93 4.15 4.38
CA ILE A 198 -15.71 3.83 5.15
C ILE A 198 -15.56 4.80 6.31
N ASP A 199 -15.26 4.25 7.49
CA ASP A 199 -14.96 5.05 8.69
C ASP A 199 -13.49 5.46 8.69
N ILE A 200 -13.18 6.54 7.97
CA ILE A 200 -11.82 7.09 7.85
C ILE A 200 -11.28 7.48 9.24
N LEU A 201 -12.14 7.94 10.17
CA LEU A 201 -11.73 8.30 11.51
C LEU A 201 -11.27 7.09 12.32
N ALA A 202 -11.93 5.94 12.17
CA ALA A 202 -11.49 4.71 12.81
C ALA A 202 -10.08 4.30 12.33
N LEU A 203 -9.83 4.38 11.02
CA LEU A 203 -8.52 4.10 10.43
C LEU A 203 -7.44 5.08 10.92
N TYR A 204 -7.76 6.37 10.95
CA TYR A 204 -6.89 7.43 11.49
C TYR A 204 -6.53 7.20 12.97
N LYS A 205 -7.50 6.79 13.80
CA LYS A 205 -7.23 6.49 15.22
C LYS A 205 -6.45 5.21 15.43
N GLU A 206 -6.60 4.25 14.53
CA GLU A 206 -5.82 3.02 14.54
C GLU A 206 -4.36 3.30 14.17
N SER A 207 -4.10 4.15 13.16
CA SER A 207 -2.74 4.52 12.78
C SER A 207 -2.00 5.30 13.87
N ILE A 208 -2.67 6.22 14.58
CA ILE A 208 -2.07 6.92 15.74
C ILE A 208 -1.61 5.91 16.79
N LYS A 209 -2.46 4.95 17.14
CA LYS A 209 -2.11 3.90 18.12
C LYS A 209 -0.96 3.02 17.64
N GLN A 210 -0.90 2.77 16.34
CA GLN A 210 0.19 2.00 15.74
C GLN A 210 1.50 2.78 15.83
N GLU A 211 1.51 4.08 15.56
CA GLU A 211 2.71 4.92 15.72
C GLU A 211 3.15 5.02 17.18
N GLU A 212 2.21 5.22 18.12
CA GLU A 212 2.51 5.18 19.57
C GLU A 212 3.17 3.84 19.96
N ALA A 213 2.67 2.73 19.44
CA ALA A 213 3.25 1.42 19.69
C ALA A 213 4.66 1.26 19.07
N LEU A 214 4.94 1.90 17.94
CA LEU A 214 6.26 1.90 17.29
C LEU A 214 7.26 2.74 18.08
N ASP A 215 6.84 3.92 18.55
CA ASP A 215 7.64 4.76 19.45
C ASP A 215 7.99 4.03 20.75
N ASP A 216 7.04 3.27 21.31
CA ASP A 216 7.32 2.47 22.50
C ASP A 216 8.34 1.33 22.24
N VAL A 217 8.46 0.83 21.00
CA VAL A 217 9.52 -0.14 20.63
C VAL A 217 10.87 0.58 20.56
N ARG A 218 10.93 1.75 19.92
CA ARG A 218 12.15 2.58 19.84
C ARG A 218 12.66 2.93 21.25
N ALA A 219 11.77 3.37 22.14
CA ALA A 219 12.09 3.66 23.54
C ALA A 219 12.54 2.41 24.32
N ALA A 220 11.99 1.22 24.02
CA ALA A 220 12.41 -0.03 24.66
C ALA A 220 13.83 -0.42 24.26
N ILE A 221 14.23 -0.22 22.99
CA ILE A 221 15.60 -0.44 22.49
C ILE A 221 16.58 0.46 23.24
N GLU A 222 16.28 1.75 23.35
CA GLU A 222 17.09 2.71 24.10
C GLU A 222 17.21 2.34 25.59
N THR A 223 16.09 1.96 26.22
CA THR A 223 16.05 1.56 27.64
C THR A 223 16.85 0.28 27.91
N ALA A 224 16.88 -0.66 26.95
CA ALA A 224 17.69 -1.87 27.03
C ALA A 224 19.20 -1.58 26.92
N GLY A 225 19.57 -0.35 26.53
CA GLY A 225 20.95 0.09 26.42
C GLY A 225 21.65 -0.38 25.16
N TYR A 226 20.90 -0.77 24.13
CA TYR A 226 21.46 -1.04 22.81
C TYR A 226 21.79 0.29 22.14
N GLN A 227 23.05 0.46 21.75
CA GLN A 227 23.54 1.62 21.00
C GLN A 227 23.66 1.25 19.52
N ASP A 228 23.49 2.24 18.65
CA ASP A 228 23.60 2.10 17.19
C ASP A 228 22.70 0.96 16.64
N VAL A 229 21.50 0.88 17.21
CA VAL A 229 20.41 0.00 16.78
C VAL A 229 19.24 0.87 16.37
N TYR A 230 18.91 0.84 15.08
CA TYR A 230 17.89 1.69 14.49
C TYR A 230 16.71 0.85 14.05
N PHE A 231 15.54 1.19 14.59
CA PHE A 231 14.29 0.55 14.24
C PHE A 231 13.38 1.52 13.48
N SER A 232 13.05 1.16 12.25
CA SER A 232 12.12 1.90 11.42
C SER A 232 11.07 0.96 10.85
N VAL A 233 9.97 1.51 10.34
CA VAL A 233 8.98 0.74 9.61
C VAL A 233 8.69 1.41 8.29
N ASP A 234 8.45 0.59 7.29
CA ASP A 234 7.72 0.99 6.12
C ASP A 234 6.29 0.48 6.32
N SER A 235 5.45 1.37 6.84
CA SER A 235 4.03 1.15 7.13
C SER A 235 3.27 0.72 5.87
N ASN A 236 3.65 1.31 4.74
CA ASN A 236 3.22 0.92 3.42
C ASN A 236 3.68 -0.50 3.10
N ALA A 237 4.88 -0.93 3.49
CA ALA A 237 5.46 -2.24 3.21
C ALA A 237 5.14 -3.41 4.12
N GLU A 238 4.49 -3.14 5.26
CA GLU A 238 4.38 -4.11 6.34
C GLU A 238 5.78 -4.69 6.68
N TYR A 239 6.86 -3.90 6.53
CA TYR A 239 8.21 -4.25 6.95
C TYR A 239 8.64 -3.35 8.11
N ALA A 240 9.34 -3.95 9.05
CA ALA A 240 10.14 -3.25 10.02
C ALA A 240 11.61 -3.47 9.65
N TYR A 241 12.39 -2.41 9.55
CA TYR A 241 13.81 -2.49 9.33
C TYR A 241 14.53 -2.31 10.65
N LEU A 242 15.46 -3.21 10.90
CA LEU A 242 16.34 -3.19 12.04
C LEU A 242 17.78 -3.14 11.53
N ASP A 243 18.38 -1.96 11.65
CA ASP A 243 19.78 -1.77 11.33
C ASP A 243 20.57 -1.85 12.65
N ILE A 244 21.50 -2.81 12.71
CA ILE A 244 22.39 -3.03 13.85
C ILE A 244 23.79 -2.68 13.39
N GLU A 245 24.34 -1.62 13.97
CA GLU A 245 25.66 -1.13 13.60
C GLU A 245 26.70 -1.49 14.66
N GLY A 246 27.96 -1.45 14.26
CA GLY A 246 29.07 -1.47 15.20
C GLY A 246 29.52 -2.87 15.63
N LYS A 247 30.81 -2.97 15.94
CA LYS A 247 31.48 -4.25 16.21
C LYS A 247 31.07 -4.84 17.56
N GLU A 248 30.74 -3.99 18.52
CA GLU A 248 30.24 -4.33 19.85
C GLU A 248 28.89 -5.05 19.84
N ASN A 249 28.10 -4.87 18.77
CA ASN A 249 26.82 -5.55 18.58
C ASN A 249 26.95 -6.88 17.83
N GLU A 250 28.12 -7.19 17.24
CA GLU A 250 28.34 -8.40 16.42
C GLU A 250 27.93 -9.68 17.15
N ALA A 251 28.27 -9.81 18.43
CA ALA A 251 27.96 -10.98 19.25
C ALA A 251 26.54 -10.96 19.85
N LYS A 252 25.81 -9.86 19.74
CA LYS A 252 24.48 -9.64 20.35
C LYS A 252 23.34 -9.60 19.33
N GLN A 253 23.63 -9.77 18.03
CA GLN A 253 22.61 -9.66 16.97
C GLN A 253 21.37 -10.51 17.25
N GLU A 254 21.53 -11.80 17.56
CA GLU A 254 20.39 -12.69 17.84
C GLU A 254 19.59 -12.24 19.08
N GLU A 255 20.26 -11.70 20.09
CA GLU A 255 19.63 -11.17 21.31
C GLU A 255 18.80 -9.92 21.00
N ILE A 256 19.38 -8.97 20.27
CA ILE A 256 18.73 -7.72 19.85
C ILE A 256 17.52 -8.01 18.97
N ILE A 257 17.67 -8.90 17.97
CA ILE A 257 16.58 -9.30 17.08
C ILE A 257 15.44 -9.93 17.89
N SER A 258 15.75 -10.88 18.77
CA SER A 258 14.73 -11.55 19.59
C SER A 258 14.02 -10.57 20.52
N PHE A 259 14.76 -9.63 21.14
CA PHE A 259 14.19 -8.59 21.99
C PHE A 259 13.20 -7.70 21.21
N ILE A 260 13.56 -7.29 20.00
CA ILE A 260 12.71 -6.42 19.17
C ILE A 260 11.47 -7.18 18.68
N GLU A 261 11.61 -8.44 18.26
CA GLU A 261 10.45 -9.28 17.92
C GLU A 261 9.49 -9.46 19.11
N GLU A 262 10.01 -9.63 20.34
CA GLU A 262 9.20 -9.72 21.56
C GLU A 262 8.47 -8.41 21.87
N GLU A 263 9.15 -7.27 21.76
CA GLU A 263 8.56 -5.95 22.03
C GLU A 263 7.50 -5.57 20.96
N MET A 264 7.71 -5.95 19.70
CA MET A 264 6.70 -5.85 18.63
C MET A 264 5.49 -6.74 18.92
N GLN A 265 5.71 -8.01 19.26
CA GLN A 265 4.63 -8.95 19.55
C GLN A 265 3.79 -8.50 20.76
N LYS A 266 4.44 -8.02 21.82
CA LYS A 266 3.79 -7.50 23.04
C LYS A 266 2.84 -6.34 22.74
N ARG A 267 3.14 -5.55 21.71
CA ARG A 267 2.35 -4.39 21.26
C ARG A 267 1.45 -4.69 20.07
N ASN A 268 1.35 -5.96 19.68
CA ASN A 268 0.52 -6.41 18.56
C ASN A 268 0.91 -5.75 17.22
N LEU A 269 2.20 -5.53 17.01
CA LEU A 269 2.76 -5.02 15.75
C LEU A 269 3.10 -6.20 14.82
N ASP A 270 2.36 -6.33 13.73
CA ASP A 270 2.49 -7.43 12.76
C ASP A 270 3.30 -7.02 11.51
N PHE A 271 4.55 -6.60 11.72
CA PHE A 271 5.49 -6.24 10.65
C PHE A 271 6.52 -7.34 10.38
N PHE A 272 7.02 -7.41 9.15
CA PHE A 272 8.13 -8.27 8.78
C PHE A 272 9.44 -7.62 9.18
N LEU A 273 10.10 -8.16 10.21
CA LEU A 273 11.42 -7.68 10.60
C LEU A 273 12.47 -8.10 9.55
N GLU A 274 13.09 -7.11 8.93
CA GLU A 274 14.26 -7.23 8.06
C GLU A 274 15.46 -6.63 8.80
N THR A 275 16.52 -7.42 8.91
CA THR A 275 17.64 -7.10 9.77
C THR A 275 18.88 -6.90 8.92
N ASN A 276 19.52 -5.74 9.02
CA ASN A 276 20.83 -5.51 8.45
C ASN A 276 21.84 -5.36 9.59
N PHE A 277 22.95 -6.07 9.46
CA PHE A 277 24.10 -5.86 10.32
C PHE A 277 25.24 -5.33 9.48
N TYR A 278 25.81 -4.20 9.87
CA TYR A 278 27.00 -3.69 9.22
C TYR A 278 27.97 -3.09 10.24
N ILE A 279 29.25 -3.32 10.02
CA ILE A 279 30.32 -2.67 10.76
C ILE A 279 30.76 -1.51 9.86
N PRO A 280 30.59 -0.24 10.26
CA PRO A 280 31.13 0.86 9.50
C PRO A 280 32.64 0.65 9.40
N GLU A 281 33.14 0.26 8.23
CA GLU A 281 34.54 0.55 7.92
C GLU A 281 34.66 2.07 7.98
N GLU A 282 35.75 2.61 8.55
CA GLU A 282 36.04 4.05 8.48
C GLU A 282 35.75 4.47 7.05
N SER A 283 34.67 5.24 6.86
CA SER A 283 34.22 5.57 5.52
C SER A 283 35.44 6.13 4.81
N PRO A 284 35.81 5.63 3.61
CA PRO A 284 36.76 6.38 2.81
C PRO A 284 36.24 7.81 2.83
N GLN A 285 37.08 8.77 3.23
CA GLN A 285 36.74 10.20 3.15
C GLN A 285 36.00 10.34 1.83
N MET A 286 34.72 10.76 1.86
CA MET A 286 33.96 10.95 0.63
C MET A 286 34.90 11.68 -0.29
N GLU A 287 35.35 11.00 -1.36
CA GLU A 287 36.19 11.67 -2.35
C GLU A 287 35.37 12.89 -2.71
N GLU A 288 35.93 14.09 -2.48
CA GLU A 288 35.34 15.33 -2.95
C GLU A 288 35.01 15.05 -4.41
N VAL A 289 33.73 14.86 -4.70
CA VAL A 289 33.27 14.70 -6.06
C VAL A 289 33.62 16.04 -6.67
N GLU A 290 34.64 16.07 -7.53
CA GLU A 290 35.01 17.27 -8.26
C GLU A 290 33.75 17.76 -8.96
N MET A 291 33.12 18.79 -8.38
CA MET A 291 32.01 19.47 -9.01
C MET A 291 32.57 20.10 -10.26
N ASP A 292 31.88 19.95 -11.38
CA ASP A 292 32.25 20.68 -12.57
C ASP A 292 32.12 22.19 -12.32
N GLU A 293 32.97 22.96 -12.99
CA GLU A 293 33.08 24.42 -12.85
C GLU A 293 31.73 25.13 -13.13
N GLU A 294 30.88 24.55 -13.98
CA GLU A 294 29.54 25.09 -14.30
C GLU A 294 28.58 24.96 -13.10
N THR A 295 28.63 23.84 -12.39
CA THR A 295 27.84 23.57 -11.18
C THR A 295 28.29 24.46 -10.03
N GLU A 296 29.61 24.65 -9.84
CA GLU A 296 30.14 25.53 -8.80
C GLU A 296 29.70 26.98 -9.03
N VAL A 297 29.82 27.49 -10.26
CA VAL A 297 29.36 28.85 -10.62
C VAL A 297 27.85 28.98 -10.46
N SER A 298 27.07 27.98 -10.85
CA SER A 298 25.61 28.01 -10.70
C SER A 298 25.19 27.98 -9.22
N ASN A 299 25.91 27.27 -8.36
CA ASN A 299 25.66 27.29 -6.91
C ASN A 299 25.95 28.67 -6.32
N GLU A 300 27.04 29.33 -6.73
CA GLU A 300 27.35 30.70 -6.31
C GLU A 300 26.26 31.69 -6.76
N ILE A 301 25.81 31.58 -8.02
CA ILE A 301 24.69 32.40 -8.54
C ILE A 301 23.42 32.15 -7.72
N THR A 302 23.10 30.89 -7.43
CA THR A 302 21.92 30.51 -6.64
C THR A 302 21.97 31.15 -5.26
N GLU A 303 23.09 31.00 -4.54
CA GLU A 303 23.28 31.58 -3.21
C GLU A 303 23.10 33.11 -3.25
N LYS A 304 23.66 33.78 -4.26
CA LYS A 304 23.57 35.23 -4.41
C LYS A 304 22.15 35.71 -4.71
N ILE A 305 21.41 34.97 -5.54
CA ILE A 305 20.00 35.24 -5.83
C ILE A 305 19.19 35.07 -4.54
N VAL A 306 19.31 33.92 -3.87
CA VAL A 306 18.59 33.63 -2.62
C VAL A 306 18.84 34.72 -1.58
N ASN A 307 20.10 35.10 -1.34
CA ASN A 307 20.43 36.12 -0.35
C ASN A 307 19.81 37.49 -0.70
N GLN A 308 19.89 37.94 -1.96
CA GLN A 308 19.32 39.24 -2.33
C GLN A 308 17.80 39.26 -2.34
N LEU A 309 17.15 38.19 -2.79
CA LEU A 309 15.69 38.09 -2.77
C LEU A 309 15.18 37.99 -1.33
N SER A 310 15.82 37.19 -0.49
CA SER A 310 15.47 37.09 0.93
C SER A 310 15.56 38.44 1.64
N GLU A 311 16.63 39.21 1.42
CA GLU A 311 16.81 40.52 2.07
C GLU A 311 15.84 41.60 1.53
N LYS A 312 15.66 41.69 0.21
CA LYS A 312 14.95 42.81 -0.43
C LYS A 312 13.47 42.57 -0.67
N ILE A 313 13.09 41.31 -0.83
CA ILE A 313 11.74 40.90 -1.19
C ILE A 313 11.04 40.23 -0.02
N MET A 314 11.71 39.32 0.69
CA MET A 314 11.09 38.49 1.72
C MET A 314 11.18 39.07 3.14
N GLY A 315 11.99 40.11 3.38
CA GLY A 315 12.34 40.56 4.75
C GLY A 315 11.19 41.00 5.67
N GLU A 316 10.01 41.31 5.12
CA GLU A 316 8.80 41.67 5.89
C GLU A 316 7.65 40.66 5.71
N PHE A 317 7.89 39.57 4.96
CA PHE A 317 6.87 38.56 4.71
C PHE A 317 6.80 37.58 5.88
N GLU A 318 5.64 37.48 6.52
CA GLU A 318 5.42 36.53 7.60
C GLU A 318 5.33 35.12 7.03
N ILE A 319 6.27 34.28 7.45
CA ILE A 319 6.34 32.87 7.06
C ILE A 319 6.00 31.98 8.25
N ASN A 320 5.33 30.88 7.98
CA ASN A 320 5.20 29.78 8.92
C ASN A 320 6.58 29.14 9.05
N SER A 321 7.16 29.20 10.25
CA SER A 321 8.50 28.67 10.55
C SER A 321 8.62 27.16 10.34
N ASP A 322 7.50 26.46 10.35
CA ASP A 322 7.44 25.01 10.16
C ASP A 322 7.43 24.63 8.67
N MET A 323 7.27 25.60 7.76
CA MET A 323 7.43 25.42 6.32
C MET A 323 8.82 25.85 5.85
N PHE A 324 9.48 24.97 5.11
CA PHE A 324 10.89 25.14 4.76
C PHE A 324 11.12 25.99 3.48
N TYR A 325 10.08 26.44 2.75
CA TYR A 325 10.27 27.02 1.42
C TYR A 325 9.31 28.18 1.08
N PRO A 326 9.62 29.43 1.50
CA PRO A 326 8.91 30.62 1.01
C PRO A 326 9.55 31.23 -0.25
N LEU A 327 10.70 30.71 -0.71
CA LEU A 327 11.42 31.14 -1.91
C LEU A 327 12.09 29.93 -2.52
N TRP A 328 11.84 29.66 -3.80
CA TRP A 328 12.54 28.62 -4.56
C TRP A 328 13.40 29.26 -5.63
N VAL A 329 14.69 28.94 -5.67
CA VAL A 329 15.59 29.22 -6.79
C VAL A 329 16.14 27.89 -7.32
N ASN A 330 15.92 27.61 -8.59
CA ASN A 330 16.43 26.42 -9.26
C ASN A 330 17.03 26.78 -10.62
N TRP A 331 17.91 25.94 -11.13
CA TRP A 331 18.51 26.10 -12.44
C TRP A 331 18.60 24.77 -13.19
N SER A 332 18.71 24.90 -14.50
CA SER A 332 18.95 23.82 -15.44
C SER A 332 19.99 24.28 -16.45
N THR A 333 20.32 23.41 -17.41
CA THR A 333 21.21 23.77 -18.52
C THR A 333 20.63 24.84 -19.45
N VAL A 334 19.34 25.17 -19.34
CA VAL A 334 18.66 26.11 -20.26
C VAL A 334 18.02 27.30 -19.59
N ALA A 335 17.76 27.22 -18.28
CA ALA A 335 16.97 28.22 -17.59
C ALA A 335 17.19 28.25 -16.08
N TRP A 336 16.94 29.43 -15.51
CA TRP A 336 16.71 29.73 -14.10
C TRP A 336 15.21 29.81 -13.83
N SER A 337 14.76 29.20 -12.74
CA SER A 337 13.37 29.23 -12.27
C SER A 337 13.33 29.75 -10.85
N ILE A 338 12.54 30.81 -10.63
CA ILE A 338 12.37 31.45 -9.34
C ILE A 338 10.88 31.46 -9.02
N GLU A 339 10.51 30.98 -7.84
CA GLU A 339 9.13 31.01 -7.35
C GLU A 339 9.06 31.91 -6.12
N ILE A 340 8.15 32.89 -6.14
CA ILE A 340 7.91 33.80 -5.02
C ILE A 340 6.41 33.88 -4.66
N PRO A 341 6.07 34.17 -3.41
CA PRO A 341 4.70 34.46 -3.01
C PRO A 341 4.09 35.63 -3.78
N GLU A 342 2.90 35.42 -4.35
CA GLU A 342 2.14 36.47 -5.04
C GLU A 342 1.73 37.59 -4.08
N GLU A 343 1.53 37.27 -2.80
CA GLU A 343 1.12 38.21 -1.75
C GLU A 343 2.14 39.33 -1.53
N ILE A 344 3.40 39.11 -1.93
CA ILE A 344 4.46 40.11 -1.85
C ILE A 344 4.32 41.12 -3.01
N GLY A 345 3.76 40.71 -4.16
CA GLY A 345 3.53 41.59 -5.32
C GLY A 345 4.79 42.20 -5.94
N LYS A 346 5.94 41.50 -5.83
CA LYS A 346 7.27 42.00 -6.23
C LYS A 346 7.94 41.20 -7.35
N LYS A 347 7.18 40.47 -8.18
CA LYS A 347 7.72 39.70 -9.32
C LYS A 347 8.71 40.47 -10.19
N GLN A 348 8.37 41.70 -10.57
CA GLN A 348 9.25 42.50 -11.43
C GLN A 348 10.58 42.86 -10.73
N GLU A 349 10.56 43.04 -9.41
CA GLU A 349 11.76 43.29 -8.62
C GLU A 349 12.64 42.03 -8.54
N ALA A 350 12.03 40.86 -8.36
CA ALA A 350 12.73 39.58 -8.38
C ALA A 350 13.39 39.30 -9.75
N GLU A 351 12.67 39.58 -10.84
CA GLU A 351 13.21 39.50 -12.20
C GLU A 351 14.43 40.42 -12.38
N ASN A 352 14.33 41.67 -11.93
CA ASN A 352 15.40 42.65 -12.07
C ASN A 352 16.64 42.29 -11.25
N ILE A 353 16.46 41.86 -10.00
CA ILE A 353 17.56 41.41 -9.12
C ILE A 353 18.26 40.21 -9.74
N THR A 354 17.48 39.21 -10.15
CA THR A 354 18.03 37.97 -10.70
C THR A 354 18.75 38.24 -12.02
N GLN A 355 18.14 38.99 -12.94
CA GLN A 355 18.77 39.33 -14.21
C GLN A 355 20.07 40.13 -14.02
N ALA A 356 20.14 41.01 -13.02
CA ALA A 356 21.37 41.74 -12.71
C ALA A 356 22.49 40.80 -12.28
N ILE A 357 22.18 39.77 -11.48
CA ILE A 357 23.13 38.74 -11.07
C ILE A 357 23.56 37.90 -12.28
N LEU A 358 22.62 37.40 -13.08
CA LEU A 358 22.96 36.61 -14.28
C LEU A 358 23.89 37.39 -15.23
N ASN A 359 23.63 38.69 -15.42
CA ASN A 359 24.49 39.56 -16.22
C ASN A 359 25.91 39.73 -15.65
N GLU A 360 26.06 39.73 -14.32
CA GLU A 360 27.36 39.80 -13.64
C GLU A 360 28.23 38.58 -13.98
N TYR A 361 27.63 37.39 -13.96
CA TYR A 361 28.29 36.12 -14.29
C TYR A 361 28.31 35.82 -15.79
N LYS A 362 27.71 36.68 -16.62
CA LYS A 362 27.54 36.51 -18.08
C LYS A 362 26.79 35.21 -18.43
N ASP A 363 25.85 34.84 -17.57
CA ASP A 363 24.97 33.71 -17.78
C ASP A 363 23.82 34.11 -18.71
N ASP A 364 23.67 33.39 -19.83
CA ASP A 364 22.69 33.67 -20.88
C ASP A 364 21.48 32.73 -20.86
N ARG A 365 21.35 31.89 -19.82
CA ARG A 365 20.18 31.04 -19.61
C ARG A 365 18.93 31.90 -19.44
N LYS A 366 17.78 31.32 -19.81
CA LYS A 366 16.48 32.02 -19.70
C LYS A 366 16.10 32.21 -18.23
N LEU A 367 15.44 33.32 -17.92
CA LEU A 367 14.90 33.57 -16.59
C LEU A 367 13.38 33.39 -16.60
N PHE A 368 12.88 32.52 -15.73
CA PHE A 368 11.46 32.38 -15.41
C PHE A 368 11.25 32.77 -13.95
N VAL A 369 10.37 33.74 -13.73
CA VAL A 369 9.90 34.10 -12.39
C VAL A 369 8.40 33.84 -12.35
N GLU A 370 7.99 32.99 -11.42
CA GLU A 370 6.61 32.60 -11.21
C GLU A 370 6.15 33.07 -9.83
N GLU A 371 4.88 33.46 -9.77
CA GLU A 371 4.22 33.82 -8.52
C GLU A 371 3.34 32.63 -8.13
N TYR A 372 3.34 32.30 -6.84
CA TYR A 372 2.46 31.28 -6.28
C TYR A 372 1.72 31.85 -5.08
N ARG A 373 0.53 31.34 -4.80
CA ARG A 373 -0.23 31.73 -3.61
C ARG A 373 0.30 31.02 -2.38
N TYR A 374 0.97 31.76 -1.51
CA TYR A 374 1.62 31.19 -0.34
C TYR A 374 0.62 30.54 0.63
N LYS A 375 -0.57 31.12 0.79
CA LYS A 375 -1.63 30.52 1.61
C LYS A 375 -2.11 29.15 1.12
N ASP A 376 -2.15 28.95 -0.19
CA ASP A 376 -2.55 27.66 -0.77
C ASP A 376 -1.44 26.62 -0.55
N HIS A 377 -0.18 27.05 -0.58
CA HIS A 377 0.95 26.20 -0.21
C HIS A 377 0.93 25.81 1.28
N GLU A 378 0.66 26.76 2.19
CA GLU A 378 0.44 26.51 3.61
C GLU A 378 -0.68 25.51 3.85
N GLN A 379 -1.81 25.71 3.19
CA GLN A 379 -2.95 24.81 3.31
C GLN A 379 -2.61 23.39 2.82
N THR A 380 -1.86 23.25 1.72
CA THR A 380 -1.41 21.95 1.23
C THR A 380 -0.53 21.22 2.25
N TYR A 381 0.42 21.93 2.86
CA TYR A 381 1.31 21.38 3.87
C TYR A 381 0.54 20.92 5.11
N THR A 382 -0.30 21.81 5.66
CA THR A 382 -1.13 21.52 6.84
C THR A 382 -2.07 20.33 6.61
N TRP A 383 -2.64 20.21 5.41
CA TRP A 383 -3.57 19.13 5.08
C TRP A 383 -2.90 17.83 4.64
N GLY A 384 -1.58 17.80 4.43
CA GLY A 384 -0.87 16.67 3.80
C GLY A 384 -1.17 15.31 4.45
N ASN A 385 -1.07 15.24 5.77
CA ASN A 385 -1.38 14.01 6.52
C ASN A 385 -2.86 13.61 6.39
N VAL A 386 -3.77 14.59 6.49
CA VAL A 386 -5.22 14.37 6.38
C VAL A 386 -5.58 13.81 5.00
N ILE A 387 -4.98 14.36 3.94
CA ILE A 387 -5.15 13.91 2.55
C ILE A 387 -4.65 12.47 2.38
N GLU A 388 -3.49 12.13 2.93
CA GLU A 388 -2.92 10.79 2.86
C GLU A 388 -3.83 9.73 3.53
N TYR A 389 -4.43 10.07 4.68
CA TYR A 389 -5.38 9.18 5.35
C TYR A 389 -6.65 8.97 4.55
N ILE A 390 -7.21 10.03 3.95
CA ILE A 390 -8.37 9.90 3.07
C ILE A 390 -8.01 9.00 1.89
N ASN A 391 -6.89 9.25 1.22
CA ASN A 391 -6.43 8.45 0.09
C ASN A 391 -6.27 6.96 0.45
N SER A 392 -5.63 6.67 1.59
CA SER A 392 -5.43 5.31 2.08
C SER A 392 -6.73 4.61 2.45
N ALA A 393 -7.66 5.31 3.10
CA ALA A 393 -8.97 4.78 3.47
C ALA A 393 -9.84 4.48 2.24
N LEU A 394 -9.86 5.38 1.24
CA LEU A 394 -10.59 5.13 -0.01
C LEU A 394 -9.96 3.98 -0.81
N ALA A 395 -8.63 3.86 -0.78
CA ALA A 395 -7.90 2.78 -1.44
C ALA A 395 -8.16 1.40 -0.80
N SER A 396 -8.51 1.34 0.49
CA SER A 396 -8.84 0.10 1.19
C SER A 396 -10.30 -0.34 1.04
N SER A 397 -11.12 0.45 0.32
CA SER A 397 -12.53 0.13 0.08
C SER A 397 -12.74 -1.21 -0.60
N GLU A 398 -13.65 -2.01 -0.03
CA GLU A 398 -14.15 -3.22 -0.68
C GLU A 398 -15.40 -3.00 -1.54
N ASN A 399 -16.04 -1.84 -1.40
CA ASN A 399 -17.32 -1.51 -2.03
C ASN A 399 -17.15 -0.93 -3.44
N TYR A 400 -15.98 -0.36 -3.73
CA TYR A 400 -15.68 0.29 -5.01
C TYR A 400 -14.18 0.30 -5.26
N THR A 401 -13.78 0.42 -6.53
CA THR A 401 -12.36 0.52 -6.88
C THR A 401 -11.94 1.98 -6.91
N PHE A 402 -11.10 2.40 -5.98
CA PHE A 402 -10.52 3.75 -5.96
C PHE A 402 -9.34 3.87 -6.93
N LYS A 403 -9.30 4.96 -7.72
CA LYS A 403 -8.23 5.22 -8.69
C LYS A 403 -7.16 6.13 -8.11
N ALA A 404 -7.58 7.31 -7.65
CA ALA A 404 -6.70 8.34 -7.14
C ALA A 404 -7.52 9.43 -6.45
N LEU A 405 -6.88 10.13 -5.52
CA LEU A 405 -7.33 11.38 -4.95
C LEU A 405 -6.33 12.45 -5.37
N PHE A 406 -6.82 13.56 -5.88
CA PHE A 406 -6.06 14.79 -6.01
C PHE A 406 -6.67 15.80 -5.05
N ALA A 407 -5.84 16.48 -4.27
CA ALA A 407 -6.27 17.44 -3.28
C ALA A 407 -5.39 18.66 -3.44
N ASP A 408 -5.95 19.70 -4.07
CA ASP A 408 -5.24 20.94 -4.35
C ASP A 408 -6.10 22.10 -3.84
N PRO A 409 -5.55 23.00 -3.02
CA PRO A 409 -6.24 24.21 -2.66
C PRO A 409 -6.32 25.15 -3.86
N ASP A 410 -7.47 25.78 -4.01
CA ASP A 410 -7.69 26.84 -4.98
C ASP A 410 -8.55 27.92 -4.33
N ASP A 411 -8.03 29.13 -4.30
CA ASP A 411 -8.65 30.25 -3.62
C ASP A 411 -8.94 30.01 -2.13
N GLY A 412 -8.12 29.20 -1.45
CA GLY A 412 -8.24 28.91 -0.02
C GLY A 412 -9.32 27.88 0.30
N VAL A 413 -9.90 27.26 -0.72
CA VAL A 413 -10.81 26.11 -0.61
C VAL A 413 -10.04 24.86 -1.02
N MET A 414 -9.93 23.88 -0.12
CA MET A 414 -9.31 22.61 -0.45
C MET A 414 -10.22 21.79 -1.38
N LYS A 415 -9.78 21.52 -2.61
CA LYS A 415 -10.58 20.77 -3.60
C LYS A 415 -10.11 19.33 -3.70
N PHE A 416 -10.96 18.40 -3.28
CA PHE A 416 -10.76 16.97 -3.42
C PHE A 416 -11.37 16.45 -4.73
N ASP A 417 -10.55 16.09 -5.71
CA ASP A 417 -10.96 15.34 -6.91
C ASP A 417 -10.73 13.84 -6.69
N VAL A 418 -11.82 13.16 -6.29
CA VAL A 418 -11.84 11.72 -6.03
C VAL A 418 -12.21 10.99 -7.31
N ARG A 419 -11.28 10.20 -7.84
CA ARG A 419 -11.51 9.41 -9.06
C ARG A 419 -11.77 7.95 -8.70
N LEU A 420 -12.88 7.42 -9.21
CA LEU A 420 -13.28 6.04 -9.02
C LEU A 420 -13.23 5.26 -10.33
N TYR A 421 -12.84 3.99 -10.24
CA TYR A 421 -13.08 3.01 -11.29
C TYR A 421 -14.43 2.34 -11.05
N LEU A 422 -15.42 2.80 -11.81
CA LEU A 422 -16.75 2.18 -11.83
C LEU A 422 -16.85 1.23 -13.03
N LEU A 423 -17.25 -0.01 -12.77
CA LEU A 423 -17.52 -0.97 -13.85
C LEU A 423 -18.81 -0.55 -14.57
N LYS A 424 -18.94 -0.86 -15.86
CA LYS A 424 -20.12 -0.49 -16.69
C LYS A 424 -21.46 -1.01 -16.14
N THR A 425 -21.43 -1.88 -15.14
CA THR A 425 -22.57 -2.52 -14.47
C THR A 425 -22.89 -1.95 -13.09
N ASP A 426 -22.10 -1.00 -12.57
CA ASP A 426 -22.36 -0.34 -11.28
C ASP A 426 -23.56 0.61 -11.44
N LYS A 427 -24.77 0.06 -11.36
CA LYS A 427 -26.04 0.81 -11.37
C LYS A 427 -26.18 1.77 -10.17
N ASP A 428 -25.24 1.69 -9.23
CA ASP A 428 -25.21 2.43 -7.98
C ASP A 428 -24.10 3.50 -7.95
N ALA A 429 -23.58 3.94 -9.10
CA ALA A 429 -22.53 4.96 -9.21
C ALA A 429 -22.78 6.22 -8.34
N GLU A 430 -24.01 6.76 -8.36
CA GLU A 430 -24.42 7.90 -7.53
C GLU A 430 -24.51 7.54 -6.05
N VAL A 431 -24.82 6.28 -5.70
CA VAL A 431 -24.86 5.81 -4.31
C VAL A 431 -23.44 5.73 -3.77
N ILE A 432 -22.53 5.13 -4.54
CA ILE A 432 -21.10 5.02 -4.20
C ILE A 432 -20.47 6.42 -4.08
N ALA A 433 -20.75 7.31 -5.03
CA ALA A 433 -20.23 8.67 -4.99
C ALA A 433 -20.71 9.45 -3.76
N ARG A 434 -22.00 9.28 -3.38
CA ARG A 434 -22.53 9.85 -2.12
C ARG A 434 -21.94 9.21 -0.88
N GLU A 435 -21.67 7.90 -0.90
CA GLU A 435 -20.99 7.18 0.18
C GLU A 435 -19.58 7.74 0.40
N VAL A 436 -18.80 7.88 -0.67
CA VAL A 436 -17.45 8.48 -0.66
C VAL A 436 -17.48 9.90 -0.11
N LYS A 437 -18.34 10.76 -0.65
CA LYS A 437 -18.49 12.15 -0.19
C LYS A 437 -18.83 12.20 1.30
N ARG A 438 -19.78 11.38 1.76
CA ARG A 438 -20.17 11.31 3.18
C ARG A 438 -19.03 10.83 4.08
N SER A 439 -18.26 9.82 3.68
CA SER A 439 -17.10 9.35 4.44
C SER A 439 -16.08 10.45 4.66
N ILE A 440 -15.72 11.16 3.58
CA ILE A 440 -14.75 12.26 3.64
C ILE A 440 -15.30 13.41 4.47
N THR A 441 -16.53 13.86 4.22
CA THR A 441 -17.19 14.92 5.00
C THR A 441 -17.24 14.55 6.48
N ARG A 442 -17.68 13.33 6.84
CA ARG A 442 -17.75 12.93 8.25
C ARG A 442 -16.40 12.96 8.95
N PHE A 443 -15.33 12.63 8.25
CA PHE A 443 -13.97 12.67 8.77
C PHE A 443 -13.51 14.11 8.99
N LEU A 444 -13.64 14.94 7.95
CA LEU A 444 -13.26 16.37 7.99
C LEU A 444 -14.09 17.16 9.00
N GLU A 445 -15.34 16.78 9.25
CA GLU A 445 -16.22 17.46 10.22
C GLU A 445 -15.96 17.08 11.69
N THR A 446 -14.99 16.23 11.98
CA THR A 446 -14.64 15.90 13.36
C THR A 446 -13.77 16.98 13.99
N ASN A 447 -13.98 17.27 15.28
CA ASN A 447 -13.23 18.33 15.98
C ASN A 447 -11.70 18.16 15.89
N GLU A 448 -11.24 16.92 15.96
CA GLU A 448 -9.81 16.56 15.89
C GLU A 448 -9.22 16.92 14.53
N ILE A 449 -9.93 16.62 13.44
CA ILE A 449 -9.46 16.97 12.09
C ILE A 449 -9.64 18.46 11.83
N LYS A 450 -10.72 19.09 12.31
CA LYS A 450 -10.91 20.55 12.21
C LYS A 450 -9.81 21.34 12.92
N GLU A 451 -9.27 20.83 14.02
CA GLU A 451 -8.14 21.45 14.72
C GLU A 451 -6.87 21.40 13.85
N ILE A 452 -6.63 20.29 13.16
CA ILE A 452 -5.50 20.15 12.23
C ILE A 452 -5.69 21.01 10.99
N THR A 453 -6.89 21.02 10.40
CA THR A 453 -7.18 21.72 9.14
C THR A 453 -7.60 23.18 9.33
N GLU A 454 -7.61 23.66 10.57
CA GLU A 454 -8.06 25.00 11.00
C GLU A 454 -9.51 25.33 10.57
N ASP A 455 -10.36 24.30 10.44
CA ASP A 455 -11.73 24.42 9.92
C ASP A 455 -11.83 25.13 8.55
N ASN A 456 -10.75 25.07 7.75
CA ASN A 456 -10.71 25.67 6.42
C ASN A 456 -11.75 25.02 5.48
N PRO A 457 -12.35 25.79 4.55
CA PRO A 457 -13.38 25.29 3.66
C PRO A 457 -12.84 24.26 2.67
N TYR A 458 -13.70 23.33 2.26
CA TYR A 458 -13.36 22.28 1.30
C TYR A 458 -14.52 21.96 0.34
N GLU A 459 -14.17 21.39 -0.81
CA GLU A 459 -15.08 20.89 -1.83
C GLU A 459 -14.69 19.45 -2.20
N ILE A 460 -15.66 18.57 -2.37
CA ILE A 460 -15.43 17.17 -2.76
C ILE A 460 -16.15 16.89 -4.07
N ILE A 461 -15.38 16.58 -5.10
CA ILE A 461 -15.84 16.23 -6.43
C ILE A 461 -15.52 14.75 -6.66
N VAL A 462 -16.54 13.95 -7.01
CA VAL A 462 -16.36 12.53 -7.30
C VAL A 462 -16.54 12.28 -8.79
N ARG A 463 -15.56 11.63 -9.43
CA ARG A 463 -15.53 11.37 -10.87
C ARG A 463 -15.48 9.88 -11.19
N ASP A 464 -16.13 9.53 -12.30
CA ASP A 464 -16.10 8.19 -12.87
C ASP A 464 -14.79 7.89 -13.63
N ASN A 465 -14.74 6.70 -14.24
CA ASN A 465 -13.60 6.24 -15.04
C ASN A 465 -13.34 7.05 -16.33
N LYS A 466 -14.29 7.88 -16.77
CA LYS A 466 -14.18 8.81 -17.91
C LYS A 466 -13.89 10.24 -17.46
N ASN A 467 -13.58 10.46 -16.19
CA ASN A 467 -13.43 11.77 -15.55
C ASN A 467 -14.71 12.62 -15.60
N GLN A 468 -15.88 12.01 -15.76
CA GLN A 468 -17.16 12.70 -15.65
C GLN A 468 -17.55 12.80 -14.19
N GLU A 469 -18.00 13.98 -13.79
CA GLU A 469 -18.54 14.20 -12.45
C GLU A 469 -19.82 13.37 -12.26
N ILE A 470 -19.92 12.75 -11.09
CA ILE A 470 -21.08 11.96 -10.68
C ILE A 470 -21.90 12.83 -9.74
N ASP A 471 -23.22 12.85 -9.90
CA ASP A 471 -24.11 13.56 -8.99
C ASP A 471 -24.00 13.00 -7.57
N THR A 472 -23.84 13.89 -6.60
CA THR A 472 -23.66 13.57 -5.18
C THR A 472 -24.63 14.29 -4.24
N ASP A 473 -25.68 14.90 -4.78
CA ASP A 473 -26.69 15.64 -4.01
C ASP A 473 -27.85 14.78 -3.47
#